data_AF-A0A1X2G5C2-F1
#
_entry.id   AF-A0A1X2G5C2-F1
#
_cell.length_a   1.000
_cell.length_b   1.000
_cell.length_c   1.000
_cell.angle_alpha   90.00
_cell.angle_beta   90.00
_cell.angle_gamma   90.00
#
_symmetry.space_group_name_H-M   'P 1'
#
loop_
_entity.id
_entity.type
_entity.pdbx_description
1 polymer ?
#
loop_
_entity_poly.entity_id
_entity_poly.type
_entity_poly.pdbx_seq_one_letter_code
_entity_poly.pdbx_strand_id
1 'polypeptide(L)'
;MLLNTTHMSRRLVNVIPVRVKLILSYSQVIHFINEIFLSYDPQNDNYEQADVTTKEIYLEVCKFTTCFDNKSLASFSKWCSNRKLNFMRGIETRKKRKTTDGEIYVRLRRLYILKDKYRSALSKRKLLCQLSITWRCTNPISKN
;
A
#
# COMPACT_ATOMS: atom_id res chain seq x y z
N MET A 1 14.23 34.00 46.39
CA MET A 1 13.73 32.62 46.63
C MET A 1 12.22 32.74 46.71
N LEU A 2 11.41 32.33 45.74
CA LEU A 2 11.13 30.94 45.36
C LEU A 2 10.76 30.88 43.87
N LEU A 3 11.41 29.96 43.14
CA LEU A 3 11.09 29.56 41.77
C LEU A 3 9.89 28.63 41.82
N ASN A 4 8.87 28.82 40.96
CA ASN A 4 7.93 27.76 40.61
C ASN A 4 7.59 27.82 39.10
N THR A 5 8.51 27.20 38.36
CA THR A 5 8.26 26.21 37.29
C THR A 5 6.96 26.31 36.49
N THR A 6 7.05 27.02 35.36
CA THR A 6 6.18 26.86 34.20
C THR A 6 6.28 25.44 33.63
N HIS A 7 5.22 24.65 33.80
CA HIS A 7 5.07 23.34 33.16
C HIS A 7 4.80 23.52 31.66
N MET A 8 5.87 23.67 30.88
CA MET A 8 5.88 23.59 29.42
C MET A 8 5.49 22.17 29.00
N SER A 9 4.19 21.94 28.85
CA SER A 9 3.65 20.74 28.21
C SER A 9 4.07 20.75 26.74
N ARG A 10 5.18 20.06 26.46
CA ARG A 10 5.64 19.76 25.10
C ARG A 10 4.58 18.88 24.45
N ARG A 11 3.59 19.50 23.80
CA ARG A 11 2.85 18.85 22.72
C ARG A 11 3.89 18.51 21.66
N LEU A 12 4.31 17.25 21.62
CA LEU A 12 4.95 16.66 20.46
C LEU A 12 3.93 16.75 19.33
N VAL A 13 3.98 17.87 18.61
CA VAL A 13 3.30 18.01 17.33
C VAL A 13 4.01 17.00 16.44
N ASN A 14 3.43 15.80 16.30
CA ASN A 14 3.81 14.81 15.29
C ASN A 14 3.44 15.37 13.92
N VAL A 15 4.14 16.43 13.53
CA VAL A 15 4.20 16.90 12.17
C VAL A 15 5.17 15.95 11.48
N ILE A 16 4.64 14.89 10.89
CA ILE A 16 5.37 14.12 9.86
C ILE A 16 4.78 14.55 8.52
N PRO A 17 5.25 15.63 7.87
CA PRO A 17 4.76 16.04 6.58
C PRO A 17 5.84 15.73 5.54
N VAL A 18 6.12 14.46 5.31
CA VAL A 18 6.71 14.03 4.04
C VAL A 18 6.03 12.72 3.69
N ARG A 19 5.38 12.67 2.53
CA ARG A 19 4.88 11.41 1.94
C ARG A 19 6.10 10.57 1.55
N VAL A 20 6.77 9.98 2.53
CA VAL A 20 7.87 9.06 2.27
C VAL A 20 7.24 7.85 1.60
N LYS A 21 7.52 7.65 0.31
CA LYS A 21 7.18 6.42 -0.40
C LYS A 21 8.12 5.33 0.12
N LEU A 22 7.57 4.37 0.86
CA LEU A 22 8.34 3.39 1.63
C LEU A 22 8.68 2.13 0.83
N ILE A 23 8.02 1.91 -0.31
CA ILE A 23 8.16 0.69 -1.11
C ILE A 23 9.11 0.96 -2.28
N LEU A 24 10.31 0.38 -2.20
CA LEU A 24 11.41 0.68 -3.13
C LEU A 24 11.66 -0.40 -4.18
N SER A 25 11.09 -1.59 -4.03
CA SER A 25 11.29 -2.70 -4.97
C SER A 25 9.98 -3.32 -5.47
N TYR A 26 10.01 -3.86 -6.69
CA TYR A 26 8.87 -4.56 -7.28
C TYR A 26 8.39 -5.75 -6.43
N SER A 27 9.29 -6.48 -5.77
CA SER A 27 8.90 -7.58 -4.89
C SER A 27 8.09 -7.09 -3.69
N GLN A 28 8.50 -5.98 -3.08
CA GLN A 28 7.74 -5.35 -1.99
C GLN A 28 6.39 -4.81 -2.50
N VAL A 29 6.33 -4.25 -3.72
CA VAL A 29 5.07 -3.85 -4.37
C VAL A 29 4.14 -5.05 -4.54
N ILE A 30 4.62 -6.19 -5.05
CA ILE A 30 3.81 -7.40 -5.25
C ILE A 30 3.19 -7.84 -3.93
N HIS A 31 4.00 -7.93 -2.87
CA HIS A 31 3.49 -8.29 -1.54
C HIS A 31 2.49 -7.26 -1.03
N PHE A 32 2.78 -5.97 -1.14
CA PHE A 32 1.89 -4.91 -0.70
C PHE A 32 0.52 -4.99 -1.39
N ILE A 33 0.50 -5.18 -2.71
CA ILE A 33 -0.74 -5.31 -3.48
C ILE A 33 -1.52 -6.55 -3.03
N ASN A 34 -0.85 -7.69 -2.90
CA ASN A 34 -1.51 -8.95 -2.52
C ASN A 34 -2.01 -8.95 -1.08
N GLU A 35 -1.46 -8.11 -0.19
CA GLU A 35 -1.97 -7.93 1.17
C GLU A 35 -3.17 -6.97 1.21
N ILE A 36 -3.23 -5.98 0.33
CA ILE A 36 -4.32 -4.99 0.35
C ILE A 36 -5.52 -5.46 -0.46
N PHE A 37 -5.29 -6.12 -1.60
CA PHE A 37 -6.32 -6.44 -2.58
C PHE A 37 -6.44 -7.94 -2.76
N LEU A 38 -7.46 -8.53 -2.14
CA LEU A 38 -7.73 -9.95 -2.17
C LEU A 38 -8.90 -10.28 -3.09
N SER A 39 -8.74 -11.36 -3.87
CA SER A 39 -9.80 -11.91 -4.73
C SER A 39 -10.75 -12.86 -4.00
N TYR A 40 -10.51 -13.12 -2.73
CA TYR A 40 -11.25 -14.08 -1.90
C TYR A 40 -11.56 -13.45 -0.54
N ASP A 41 -12.59 -13.98 0.13
CA ASP A 41 -12.98 -13.53 1.46
C ASP A 41 -11.93 -13.97 2.50
N PRO A 42 -11.27 -13.03 3.18
CA PRO A 42 -10.28 -13.36 4.20
C PRO A 42 -10.90 -13.70 5.57
N GLN A 43 -12.24 -13.76 5.67
CA GLN A 43 -13.01 -14.13 6.86
C GLN A 43 -12.65 -13.28 8.09
N ASN A 44 -12.38 -11.99 7.88
CA ASN A 44 -12.09 -11.06 8.95
C ASN A 44 -12.55 -9.63 8.63
N ASP A 45 -12.84 -8.88 9.69
CA ASP A 45 -13.41 -7.52 9.59
C ASP A 45 -12.39 -6.45 9.20
N ASN A 46 -11.14 -6.82 8.90
CA ASN A 46 -10.14 -5.86 8.47
C ASN A 46 -10.29 -5.45 7.01
N TYR A 47 -11.07 -6.22 6.24
CA TYR A 47 -11.32 -5.96 4.83
C TYR A 47 -12.78 -5.54 4.61
N GLU A 48 -13.00 -4.86 3.50
CA GLU A 48 -14.33 -4.50 3.00
C GLU A 48 -14.44 -4.90 1.53
N GLN A 49 -15.61 -5.38 1.12
CA GLN A 49 -15.84 -5.75 -0.27
C GLN A 49 -16.17 -4.52 -1.11
N ALA A 50 -15.49 -4.36 -2.24
CA ALA A 50 -15.75 -3.27 -3.17
C ALA A 50 -15.51 -3.68 -4.62
N ASP A 51 -16.23 -3.03 -5.54
CA ASP A 51 -15.96 -3.12 -6.98
C ASP A 51 -14.94 -2.03 -7.35
N VAL A 52 -13.73 -2.42 -7.75
CA VAL A 52 -12.65 -1.48 -8.07
C VAL A 52 -12.09 -1.68 -9.46
N THR A 53 -11.67 -0.58 -10.05
CA THR A 53 -11.01 -0.51 -11.34
C THR A 53 -9.50 -0.70 -11.18
N THR A 54 -8.83 -1.19 -12.23
CA THR A 54 -7.35 -1.23 -12.24
C THR A 54 -6.75 0.17 -12.06
N LYS A 55 -7.44 1.22 -12.50
CA LYS A 55 -7.02 2.62 -12.31
C LYS A 55 -7.00 3.02 -10.84
N GLU A 56 -8.02 2.66 -10.08
CA GLU A 56 -8.07 2.95 -8.64
C GLU A 56 -6.96 2.21 -7.89
N ILE A 57 -6.72 0.93 -8.21
CA ILE A 57 -5.60 0.15 -7.65
C ILE A 57 -4.25 0.80 -8.00
N TYR A 58 -4.06 1.22 -9.25
CA TYR A 58 -2.84 1.89 -9.69
C TYR A 58 -2.58 3.18 -8.89
N LEU A 59 -3.60 4.04 -8.77
CA LEU A 59 -3.48 5.29 -8.03
C LEU A 59 -3.20 5.05 -6.54
N GLU A 60 -3.81 4.03 -5.95
CA GLU A 60 -3.55 3.65 -4.56
C GLU A 60 -2.11 3.20 -4.35
N VAL A 61 -1.60 2.31 -5.22
CA VAL A 61 -0.22 1.80 -5.14
C VAL A 61 0.80 2.94 -5.30
N CYS A 62 0.57 3.88 -6.22
CA CYS A 62 1.46 5.02 -6.47
C CYS A 62 1.62 5.96 -5.26
N LYS A 63 0.71 5.92 -4.28
CA LYS A 63 0.87 6.66 -3.02
C LYS A 63 2.05 6.14 -2.18
N PHE A 64 2.43 4.87 -2.37
CA PHE A 64 3.38 4.17 -1.50
C PHE A 64 4.70 3.79 -2.16
N THR A 65 4.80 3.88 -3.49
CA THR A 65 5.99 3.48 -4.27
C THR A 65 6.34 4.48 -5.37
N THR A 66 7.63 4.56 -5.72
CA THR A 66 8.14 5.27 -6.91
C THR A 66 8.31 4.36 -8.12
N CYS A 67 8.12 3.04 -7.98
CA CYS A 67 8.37 2.07 -9.05
C CYS A 67 7.55 2.33 -10.34
N PHE A 68 6.48 3.13 -10.25
CA PHE A 68 5.58 3.43 -11.38
C PHE A 68 5.48 4.91 -11.74
N ASP A 69 6.29 5.81 -11.19
CA ASP A 69 6.13 7.26 -11.40
C ASP A 69 6.16 7.68 -12.88
N ASN A 70 6.87 6.91 -13.72
CA ASN A 70 6.98 7.14 -15.17
C ASN A 70 6.32 6.01 -15.99
N LYS A 71 5.37 5.27 -15.42
CA LYS A 71 4.69 4.16 -16.09
C LYS A 71 3.23 4.53 -16.34
N SER A 72 2.74 4.18 -17.52
CA SER A 72 1.32 4.34 -17.82
C SER A 72 0.47 3.30 -17.10
N LEU A 73 -0.83 3.59 -16.94
CA LEU A 73 -1.80 2.62 -16.44
C LEU A 73 -1.80 1.32 -17.25
N ALA A 74 -1.58 1.40 -18.57
CA ALA A 74 -1.49 0.23 -19.44
C ALA A 74 -0.26 -0.62 -19.12
N SER A 75 0.90 0.01 -18.89
CA SER A 75 2.13 -0.68 -18.48
C SER A 75 1.95 -1.36 -17.12
N PHE A 76 1.34 -0.66 -16.15
CA PHE A 76 1.00 -1.24 -14.85
C PHE A 76 0.06 -2.44 -14.97
N SER A 77 -1.01 -2.31 -15.77
CA SER A 77 -1.98 -3.40 -15.97
C SER A 77 -1.31 -4.64 -16.56
N LYS A 78 -0.47 -4.47 -17.59
CA LYS A 78 0.31 -5.56 -18.19
C LYS A 78 1.26 -6.21 -17.18
N TRP A 79 1.93 -5.40 -16.35
CA TRP A 79 2.81 -5.88 -15.30
C TRP A 79 2.06 -6.71 -14.25
N CYS A 80 0.88 -6.27 -13.82
CA CYS A 80 0.03 -7.00 -12.87
C CYS A 80 -0.38 -8.38 -13.41
N SER A 81 -0.77 -8.45 -14.68
CA SER A 81 -1.09 -9.72 -15.37
C SER A 81 0.12 -10.64 -15.42
N ASN A 82 1.28 -10.13 -15.85
CA ASN A 82 2.50 -10.92 -15.96
C ASN A 82 2.99 -11.46 -14.61
N ARG A 83 2.79 -10.69 -13.53
CA ARG A 83 3.14 -11.09 -12.16
C ARG A 83 2.07 -11.93 -11.47
N LYS A 84 0.93 -12.19 -12.13
CA LYS A 84 -0.19 -13.00 -11.60
C LYS A 84 -0.65 -12.53 -10.22
N LEU A 85 -0.80 -11.21 -10.05
CA LEU A 85 -1.22 -10.64 -8.76
C LEU A 85 -2.59 -11.16 -8.34
N ASN A 86 -2.81 -11.31 -7.03
CA ASN A 86 -3.99 -11.98 -6.48
C ASN A 86 -5.29 -11.35 -6.99
N PHE A 87 -5.37 -10.02 -6.96
CA PHE A 87 -6.55 -9.29 -7.40
C PHE A 87 -6.95 -9.54 -8.87
N MET A 88 -6.02 -9.99 -9.72
CA MET A 88 -6.32 -10.32 -11.13
C MET A 88 -7.22 -11.55 -11.26
N ARG A 89 -7.38 -12.34 -10.19
CA ARG A 89 -8.28 -13.49 -10.11
C ARG A 89 -9.69 -13.11 -9.63
N GLY A 90 -9.92 -11.85 -9.27
CA GLY A 90 -11.23 -11.38 -8.81
C GLY A 90 -12.29 -11.43 -9.90
N ILE A 91 -13.56 -11.55 -9.50
CA ILE A 91 -14.69 -11.59 -10.43
C ILE A 91 -14.78 -10.26 -11.18
N GLU A 92 -14.72 -10.32 -12.50
CA GLU A 92 -14.83 -9.14 -13.37
C GLU A 92 -16.30 -8.82 -13.70
N THR A 93 -16.65 -7.55 -13.58
CA THR A 93 -17.94 -7.01 -14.01
C THR A 93 -17.72 -5.79 -14.90
N ARG A 94 -18.76 -5.40 -15.65
CA ARG A 94 -18.77 -4.16 -16.45
C ARG A 94 -19.90 -3.28 -15.97
N LYS A 95 -19.62 -2.02 -15.69
CA LYS A 95 -20.65 -1.01 -15.40
C LYS A 95 -20.55 0.14 -16.37
N LYS A 96 -21.70 0.66 -16.78
CA LYS A 96 -21.82 1.86 -17.60
C LYS A 96 -21.49 3.07 -16.73
N ARG A 97 -20.63 3.97 -17.19
CA ARG A 97 -20.34 5.27 -16.56
C ARG A 97 -20.57 6.37 -17.59
N LYS A 98 -21.25 7.43 -17.16
CA LYS A 98 -21.37 8.66 -17.94
C LYS A 98 -20.06 9.44 -17.85
N THR A 99 -19.58 9.90 -18.99
CA THR A 99 -18.42 10.77 -19.16
C THR A 99 -18.82 11.97 -20.02
N THR A 100 -17.97 12.98 -20.09
CA THR A 100 -18.20 14.19 -20.91
C THR A 100 -18.43 13.84 -22.39
N ASP A 101 -17.75 12.80 -22.88
CA ASP A 101 -17.80 12.35 -24.29
C ASP A 101 -18.89 11.28 -24.55
N GLY A 102 -19.80 11.07 -23.60
CA GLY A 102 -20.87 10.07 -23.69
C GLY A 102 -20.74 8.94 -22.67
N GLU A 103 -21.25 7.76 -22.99
CA GLU A 103 -21.31 6.63 -22.06
C GLU A 103 -20.23 5.59 -22.36
N ILE A 104 -19.40 5.27 -21.37
CA ILE A 104 -18.36 4.25 -21.47
C ILE A 104 -18.64 3.07 -20.56
N TYR A 105 -18.25 1.87 -20.98
CA TYR A 105 -18.24 0.69 -20.12
C TYR A 105 -16.89 0.56 -19.42
N VAL A 106 -16.91 0.52 -18.09
CA VAL A 106 -15.71 0.35 -17.28
C VAL A 106 -15.68 -1.06 -16.70
N ARG A 107 -14.52 -1.73 -16.80
CA ARG A 107 -14.27 -3.02 -16.16
C ARG A 107 -13.93 -2.79 -14.69
N LEU A 108 -14.64 -3.50 -13.81
CA LEU A 108 -14.40 -3.51 -12.37
C LEU A 108 -14.11 -4.93 -11.92
N ARG A 109 -13.35 -5.06 -10.84
CA ARG A 109 -13.12 -6.31 -10.13
C ARG A 109 -13.71 -6.22 -8.74
N ARG A 110 -14.50 -7.22 -8.38
CA ARG A 110 -14.99 -7.37 -7.00
C ARG A 110 -13.87 -7.95 -6.15
N LEU A 111 -13.42 -7.18 -5.16
CA LEU A 111 -12.29 -7.52 -4.30
C LEU A 111 -12.63 -7.25 -2.84
N TYR A 112 -11.88 -7.90 -1.95
CA TYR A 112 -11.80 -7.55 -0.54
C TYR A 112 -10.59 -6.64 -0.35
N ILE A 113 -10.83 -5.43 0.14
CA ILE A 113 -9.84 -4.38 0.26
C ILE A 113 -9.57 -4.10 1.73
N LEU A 114 -8.30 -4.10 2.13
CA LEU A 114 -7.91 -3.78 3.50
C LEU A 114 -8.40 -2.36 3.87
N LYS A 115 -9.04 -2.19 5.03
CA LYS A 115 -9.54 -0.89 5.49
C LYS A 115 -8.40 0.12 5.68
N ASP A 116 -8.67 1.39 5.37
CA ASP A 116 -7.67 2.48 5.38
C ASP A 116 -6.84 2.56 6.67
N LYS A 117 -7.47 2.34 7.83
CA LYS A 117 -6.80 2.34 9.15
C LYS A 117 -5.61 1.38 9.23
N TYR A 118 -5.59 0.31 8.43
CA TYR A 118 -4.51 -0.69 8.42
C TYR A 118 -3.52 -0.51 7.27
N ARG A 119 -3.89 0.18 6.19
CA ARG A 119 -3.02 0.37 5.01
C ARG A 119 -1.73 1.12 5.35
N SER A 120 -1.84 2.21 6.10
CA SER A 120 -0.70 3.04 6.51
C SER A 120 0.30 2.29 7.41
N ALA A 121 -0.18 1.35 8.22
CA ALA A 121 0.67 0.52 9.06
C ALA A 121 1.43 -0.52 8.22
N LEU A 122 0.81 -1.05 7.17
CA LEU A 122 1.39 -2.08 6.31
C LEU A 122 2.60 -1.56 5.51
N SER A 123 2.54 -0.30 5.05
CA SER A 123 3.68 0.35 4.40
C SER A 123 4.87 0.57 5.33
N LYS A 124 4.63 0.77 6.63
CA LYS A 124 5.67 1.03 7.65
C LYS A 124 6.29 -0.24 8.23
N ARG A 125 5.48 -1.29 8.46
CA ARG A 125 5.90 -2.51 9.17
C ARG A 125 7.03 -3.29 8.47
N LYS A 126 7.14 -3.22 7.13
CA LYS A 126 8.13 -4.05 6.40
C LYS A 126 9.55 -3.48 6.35
N LEU A 127 9.75 -2.20 6.67
CA LEU A 127 11.09 -1.62 6.85
C LEU A 127 11.79 -2.16 8.11
N LEU A 128 11.04 -2.51 9.15
CA LEU A 128 11.59 -3.00 10.42
C LEU A 128 12.05 -4.46 10.36
N CYS A 129 11.36 -5.33 9.61
CA CYS A 129 11.82 -6.72 9.42
C CYS A 129 13.08 -6.84 8.56
N GLN A 130 13.34 -5.90 7.65
CA GLN A 130 14.56 -5.90 6.83
C GLN A 130 15.79 -5.44 7.66
N LEU A 131 15.61 -4.48 8.58
CA LEU A 131 16.67 -3.98 9.45
C LEU A 131 17.05 -4.94 10.59
N SER A 132 16.15 -5.81 11.03
CA SER A 132 16.47 -6.84 12.03
C SER A 132 17.28 -8.02 11.47
N ILE A 133 17.25 -8.24 10.16
CA ILE A 133 18.01 -9.31 9.49
C ILE A 133 19.45 -8.84 9.19
N THR A 134 19.65 -7.58 8.81
CA THR A 134 20.99 -7.05 8.51
C THR A 134 21.87 -6.81 9.75
N TRP A 135 21.27 -6.53 10.91
CA TRP A 135 22.02 -6.43 12.18
C TRP A 135 22.56 -7.79 12.71
N ARG A 136 22.00 -8.92 12.28
CA ARG A 136 22.54 -10.25 12.66
C ARG A 136 23.70 -10.73 11.80
N CYS A 137 23.89 -10.17 10.61
CA CYS A 137 24.89 -10.65 9.66
C CYS A 137 26.20 -9.86 9.64
N THR A 138 26.36 -8.80 10.44
CA THR A 138 27.55 -7.92 10.42
C THR A 138 28.37 -7.91 11.72
N ASN A 139 27.99 -8.66 12.75
CA ASN A 139 28.83 -8.86 13.93
C ASN A 139 29.39 -10.29 13.96
N PRO A 140 30.55 -10.55 13.34
CA PRO A 140 31.35 -11.71 13.72
C PRO A 140 31.83 -11.45 15.16
N ILE A 141 31.27 -12.18 16.11
CA ILE A 141 31.81 -12.28 17.46
C ILE A 141 33.22 -12.85 17.31
N SER A 142 34.24 -11.99 17.36
CA SER A 142 35.62 -12.40 17.57
C SER A 142 35.71 -12.99 18.97
N LYS A 143 35.74 -14.32 19.05
CA LYS A 143 36.09 -15.02 20.29
C LYS A 143 37.60 -14.83 20.50
N ASN A 144 37.96 -14.13 21.58
CA ASN A 144 39.25 -14.29 22.24
C ASN A 144 39.20 -15.50 23.16
#